data_AF-A0A6V8EJC0-F1
#
_entry.id   AF-A0A6V8EJC0-F1
#
_cell.length_a   1.000
_cell.length_b   1.000
_cell.length_c   1.000
_cell.angle_alpha   90.00
_cell.angle_beta   90.00
_cell.angle_gamma   90.00
#
_symmetry.space_group_name_H-M   'P 1'
#
loop_
_entity.id
_entity.type
_entity.pdbx_description
1 polymer ?
#
loop_
_entity_poly.entity_id
_entity_poly.type
_entity_poly.pdbx_seq_one_letter_code
_entity_poly.pdbx_strand_id
1 'polypeptide(L)' 'MRPILVLNGEKLPKVKKPKKGWFRPEKKKPRRGPVVPPSERGLPPCPACGEWSMQKDGTRKELYCGSCGAIV' A
#
# COMPACT_ATOMS: atom_id res chain seq x y z
N MET A 1 -8.84 -55.67 -8.63
CA MET A 1 -9.19 -55.79 -7.20
C MET A 1 -8.82 -54.48 -6.50
N ARG A 2 -9.81 -53.70 -6.07
CA ARG A 2 -9.60 -52.48 -5.27
C ARG A 2 -9.78 -52.85 -3.80
N PRO A 3 -8.88 -52.48 -2.86
CA PRO A 3 -9.17 -52.70 -1.46
C PRO A 3 -10.29 -51.74 -1.05
N ILE A 4 -11.38 -52.34 -0.57
CA ILE A 4 -12.47 -51.66 0.14
C ILE A 4 -11.89 -51.20 1.47
N LEU A 5 -11.76 -49.89 1.70
CA LEU A 5 -11.46 -49.36 3.02
C LEU A 5 -12.71 -49.50 3.88
N VAL A 6 -12.66 -50.45 4.80
CA VAL A 6 -13.70 -50.73 5.78
C VAL A 6 -13.83 -49.52 6.71
N LEU A 7 -14.97 -48.84 6.65
CA LEU A 7 -15.35 -47.75 7.56
C LEU A 7 -15.71 -48.29 8.96
N ASN A 8 -14.75 -48.89 9.66
CA ASN A 8 -14.93 -49.32 11.06
C ASN A 8 -14.40 -48.26 12.00
N GLY A 9 -15.19 -47.22 12.29
CA GLY A 9 -14.98 -46.38 13.48
C GLY A 9 -13.56 -45.84 13.67
N GLU A 10 -12.81 -45.64 12.58
CA GLU A 10 -11.42 -45.22 12.59
C GLU A 10 -11.39 -43.75 12.99
N LYS A 11 -11.35 -43.54 14.31
CA LYS A 11 -10.90 -42.28 14.90
C LYS A 11 -9.52 -42.02 14.30
N LEU A 12 -9.48 -41.21 13.24
CA LEU A 12 -8.26 -40.57 12.78
C LEU A 12 -7.51 -40.11 14.04
N PRO A 13 -6.22 -40.42 14.18
CA PRO A 13 -5.48 -40.05 15.38
C PRO A 13 -5.72 -38.56 15.60
N LYS A 14 -6.17 -38.20 16.81
CA LYS A 14 -6.56 -36.82 17.12
C LYS A 14 -5.29 -35.96 17.09
N VAL A 15 -4.93 -35.49 15.90
CA VAL A 15 -3.74 -34.68 15.67
C VAL A 15 -3.95 -33.40 16.47
N LYS A 16 -3.24 -33.28 17.59
CA LYS A 16 -3.30 -32.08 18.42
C LYS A 16 -2.74 -30.93 17.61
N LYS A 17 -3.52 -29.86 17.48
CA LYS A 17 -3.04 -28.61 16.88
C LYS A 17 -1.78 -28.19 17.65
N PRO A 18 -0.69 -27.82 16.97
CA PRO A 18 0.56 -27.48 17.64
C PRO A 18 0.33 -26.31 18.61
N LYS A 19 0.90 -26.42 19.82
CA LYS A 19 0.67 -25.44 20.92
C LYS A 19 1.10 -24.02 20.53
N LYS A 20 2.16 -23.93 19.75
CA LYS A 20 2.64 -22.73 19.07
C LYS A 20 2.28 -22.96 17.61
N GLY A 21 1.48 -22.09 17.00
CA GLY A 21 1.07 -22.24 15.60
C GLY A 21 2.26 -22.46 14.66
N TRP A 22 2.01 -22.89 13.43
CA TRP A 22 3.06 -23.03 12.41
C TRP A 22 3.87 -21.73 12.30
N PHE A 23 5.19 -21.86 12.17
CA PHE A 23 6.09 -20.72 12.00
C PHE A 23 5.54 -19.83 10.88
N ARG A 24 5.13 -18.61 11.23
CA ARG A 24 4.68 -17.61 10.27
C ARG A 24 5.77 -16.56 10.20
N PRO A 25 6.51 -16.43 9.09
CA PRO A 25 7.49 -15.39 8.96
C PRO A 25 6.82 -14.03 9.20
N GLU A 26 7.45 -13.19 10.01
CA GLU A 26 6.95 -11.85 10.26
C GLU A 26 6.88 -11.11 8.92
N LYS A 27 5.67 -10.61 8.57
CA LYS A 27 5.52 -9.76 7.41
C LYS A 27 6.39 -8.52 7.63
N LYS A 28 7.45 -8.36 6.83
CA LYS A 28 8.27 -7.15 6.83
C LYS A 28 7.34 -5.95 6.69
N LYS A 29 7.41 -4.99 7.62
CA LYS A 29 6.67 -3.73 7.48
C LYS A 29 7.15 -3.05 6.19
N PRO A 30 6.27 -2.63 5.27
CA PRO A 30 6.69 -1.83 4.13
C PRO A 30 7.40 -0.58 4.65
N ARG A 31 8.58 -0.30 4.10
CA ARG A 31 9.31 0.94 4.40
C ARG A 31 8.44 2.08 3.90
N ARG A 32 7.81 2.83 4.83
CA ARG A 32 7.12 4.06 4.47
C ARG A 32 8.21 5.03 3.99
N GLY A 33 8.03 5.62 2.80
CA GLY A 33 8.91 6.67 2.31
C GLY A 33 8.90 7.90 3.24
N PRO A 34 9.65 8.95 2.91
CA PRO A 34 9.64 10.19 3.66
C PRO A 34 8.21 10.70 3.86
N VAL A 35 7.85 10.99 5.11
CA VAL A 35 6.54 11.59 5.43
C VAL A 35 6.65 13.08 5.13
N VAL A 36 6.40 13.44 3.88
CA VAL A 36 6.35 14.85 3.46
C VAL A 36 5.00 15.48 3.80
N PRO A 37 4.98 16.72 4.32
CA PRO A 37 3.75 17.48 4.52
C PRO A 37 2.98 17.62 3.19
N PRO A 38 1.65 17.79 3.22
CA PRO A 38 0.85 17.89 1.99
C PRO A 38 1.30 18.98 1.02
N SER A 39 1.96 20.03 1.50
CA SER A 39 2.55 21.10 0.70
C SER A 39 3.79 20.69 -0.10
N GLU A 40 4.52 19.67 0.36
CA GLU A 40 5.73 19.14 -0.28
C GLU A 40 5.45 17.87 -1.08
N ARG A 41 4.24 17.30 -0.96
CA ARG A 41 3.75 16.32 -1.93
C ARG A 41 3.64 17.05 -3.26
N GLY A 42 4.39 16.62 -4.26
CA GLY A 42 4.54 17.30 -5.54
C GLY A 42 3.22 17.92 -6.02
N LEU A 43 3.29 19.20 -6.39
CA LEU A 43 2.16 19.95 -6.89
C LEU A 43 1.61 19.25 -8.16
N PRO A 44 0.28 19.25 -8.37
CA PRO A 44 -0.31 18.62 -9.55
C PRO A 44 0.21 19.30 -10.83
N PRO A 45 0.14 18.61 -11.99
CA PRO A 45 0.45 19.24 -13.26
C PRO A 45 -0.49 20.44 -13.49
N CYS A 46 0.02 21.46 -14.16
CA CYS A 46 -0.75 22.66 -14.46
C CYS A 46 -1.98 22.30 -15.32
N PRO A 47 -3.20 22.76 -14.97
CA PRO A 47 -4.40 22.50 -15.77
C PRO A 47 -4.39 23.19 -17.14
N ALA A 48 -3.58 24.23 -17.34
CA ALA A 48 -3.50 24.99 -18.58
C ALA A 48 -2.51 24.40 -19.59
N CYS A 49 -1.31 23.99 -19.14
CA CYS A 49 -0.25 23.49 -20.02
C CYS A 49 0.17 22.04 -19.78
N GLY A 50 -0.30 21.39 -18.72
CA GLY A 50 0.07 20.02 -18.36
C GLY A 50 1.48 19.85 -17.78
N GLU A 51 2.28 20.92 -17.70
CA GLU A 51 3.63 20.84 -17.13
C GLU A 51 3.62 20.77 -15.60
N TRP A 52 4.62 20.09 -15.04
CA TRP A 52 4.84 19.90 -13.60
C TRP A 52 5.59 21.07 -12.97
N SER A 53 5.11 22.27 -13.24
CA SER A 53 5.77 23.51 -12.83
C SER A 53 4.86 24.40 -11.98
N MET A 54 3.80 23.84 -11.39
CA MET A 54 3.00 24.58 -10.41
C MET A 54 3.86 24.89 -9.18
N GLN A 55 3.77 26.12 -8.70
CA GLN A 55 4.44 26.67 -7.54
C GLN A 55 3.40 27.39 -6.68
N LYS A 56 3.60 27.37 -5.36
CA LYS A 56 2.75 28.11 -4.43
C LYS A 56 3.44 29.43 -4.11
N ASP A 57 2.73 30.53 -4.31
CA ASP A 57 3.24 31.84 -3.89
C ASP A 57 3.04 32.00 -2.38
N GLY A 58 4.15 32.06 -1.65
CA GLY A 58 4.14 32.14 -0.18
C GLY A 58 3.50 33.44 0.35
N THR A 59 3.45 34.48 -0.47
CA THR A 59 2.92 35.80 -0.10
C THR A 59 1.41 35.91 -0.30
N ARG A 60 0.89 35.39 -1.42
CA ARG A 60 -0.53 35.53 -1.81
C ARG A 60 -1.37 34.28 -1.55
N LYS A 61 -0.76 33.16 -1.16
CA LYS A 61 -1.40 31.84 -1.01
C LYS A 61 -2.06 31.31 -2.29
N GLU A 62 -1.72 31.87 -3.45
CA GLU A 62 -2.20 31.44 -4.76
C GLU A 62 -1.25 30.37 -5.34
N LEU A 63 -1.76 29.51 -6.23
CA LEU A 63 -0.91 28.61 -7.02
C LEU A 63 -0.72 29.20 -8.41
N TYR A 64 0.52 29.21 -8.88
CA TYR A 64 0.84 29.65 -10.23
C TYR A 64 1.74 28.65 -10.94
N CYS A 65 1.64 28.60 -12.25
CA CYS A 65 2.46 27.79 -13.13
C CYS A 65 3.72 28.57 -13.52
N GLY A 66 4.91 28.09 -13.14
CA GLY A 66 6.18 28.72 -13.50
C GLY A 66 6.49 28.73 -15.00
N SER A 67 5.92 27.80 -15.78
CA SER A 67 6.16 27.70 -17.22
C SER A 67 5.20 28.53 -18.07
N CYS A 68 3.94 28.59 -17.65
CA CYS A 68 2.84 29.14 -18.44
C CYS A 68 2.21 30.39 -17.83
N GLY A 69 2.57 30.73 -16.59
CA GLY A 69 2.06 31.90 -15.87
C GLY A 69 0.60 31.79 -15.44
N ALA A 70 -0.07 30.66 -15.69
CA ALA A 70 -1.45 30.45 -15.27
C ALA A 70 -1.56 30.44 -13.74
N ILE A 71 -2.51 31.20 -13.19
CA ILE A 71 -2.80 31.30 -11.76
C ILE A 71 -4.12 30.56 -11.49
N VAL A 72 -4.15 29.75 -10.43
CA VAL A 72 -5.30 28.95 -9.97
C VAL A 72 -5.59 29.27 -8.50
#